data_AF-A0AAU3KC34-F1
#
_entry.id   AF-A0AAU3KC34-F1
#
_cell.length_a   1.000
_cell.length_b   1.000
_cell.length_c   1.000
_cell.angle_alpha   90.00
_cell.angle_beta   90.00
_cell.angle_gamma   90.00
#
_symmetry.space_group_name_H-M   'P 1'
#
loop_
_entity.id
_entity.type
_entity.pdbx_description
1 polymer ?
#
loop_
_entity_poly.entity_id
_entity_poly.type
_entity_poly.pdbx_seq_one_letter_code
_entity_poly.pdbx_strand_id
1 'polypeptide(L)'
;MSTAEPGASLDGERLADLLMRLLLDADLRTRLADEGAEAVAADPGELECLASVDLAELDTTARRLRSQVWRPGSGASLATTFPRGLRLLQDAGATESGLLTGFLGSPHFARFRLIPYTAPGLSAEEAFASYLLDGVGSGVLRDTVTHELMMALFTSLACEQPLSFVIEADGIVRTDRGHATVRTYEAASVATWAAATSGTADAEAEGVHYAYFTTSAGLAHGVVSGRVAAAFEAEPSARRETARRALARRELW
;
A
#
# COMPACT_ATOMS: atom_id res chain seq x y z
N MET A 1 -32.09 36.55 -21.62
CA MET A 1 -30.62 36.63 -21.66
C MET A 1 -30.17 37.09 -20.29
N SER A 2 -29.81 36.13 -19.43
CA SER A 2 -29.28 36.41 -18.09
C SER A 2 -27.78 36.54 -18.22
N THR A 3 -27.25 37.72 -17.92
CA THR A 3 -25.82 38.00 -17.83
C THR A 3 -25.26 37.23 -16.64
N ALA A 4 -24.42 36.22 -16.91
CA ALA A 4 -23.62 35.58 -15.88
C ALA A 4 -22.61 36.60 -15.33
N GLU A 5 -22.61 36.80 -14.01
CA GLU A 5 -21.59 37.63 -13.36
C GLU A 5 -20.22 36.95 -13.47
N PRO A 6 -19.15 37.68 -13.85
CA PRO A 6 -17.79 37.16 -13.82
C PRO A 6 -17.28 37.18 -12.38
N GLY A 7 -16.74 36.06 -11.90
CA GLY A 7 -15.90 36.07 -10.69
C GLY A 7 -16.26 35.13 -9.55
N ALA A 8 -16.85 33.96 -9.81
CA ALA A 8 -16.83 32.88 -8.83
C ALA A 8 -15.52 32.07 -8.96
N SER A 9 -14.35 32.73 -8.89
CA SER A 9 -13.08 32.00 -8.99
C SER A 9 -12.98 31.00 -7.85
N LEU A 10 -12.62 29.76 -8.16
CA LEU A 10 -12.32 28.76 -7.13
C LEU A 10 -11.23 29.31 -6.20
N ASP A 11 -11.43 29.13 -4.89
CA ASP A 11 -10.34 29.36 -3.94
C ASP A 11 -9.21 28.33 -4.15
N GLY A 12 -8.05 28.56 -3.52
CA GLY A 12 -6.86 27.76 -3.76
C GLY A 12 -7.00 26.29 -3.38
N GLU A 13 -7.80 25.96 -2.36
CA GLU A 13 -8.05 24.58 -1.94
C GLU A 13 -8.96 23.87 -2.94
N ARG A 14 -10.07 24.51 -3.32
CA ARG A 14 -11.01 23.95 -4.29
C ARG A 14 -10.39 23.78 -5.67
N LEU A 15 -9.50 24.70 -6.08
CA LEU A 15 -8.73 24.57 -7.32
C LEU A 15 -7.76 23.40 -7.25
N ALA A 16 -7.02 23.24 -6.14
CA ALA A 16 -6.11 22.12 -5.96
C ALA A 16 -6.87 20.78 -5.98
N ASP A 17 -8.02 20.70 -5.33
CA ASP A 17 -8.88 19.51 -5.34
C ASP A 17 -9.40 19.19 -6.74
N LEU A 18 -9.84 20.20 -7.50
CA LEU A 18 -10.28 20.00 -8.88
C LEU A 18 -9.14 19.48 -9.77
N LEU A 19 -7.95 20.08 -9.67
CA LEU A 19 -6.77 19.64 -10.43
C LEU A 19 -6.35 18.22 -10.04
N MET A 20 -6.35 17.89 -8.75
CA MET A 20 -6.07 16.53 -8.27
C MET A 20 -7.13 15.55 -8.78
N ARG A 21 -8.42 15.89 -8.74
CA ARG A 21 -9.48 15.06 -9.33
C ARG A 21 -9.23 14.82 -10.82
N LEU A 22 -8.92 15.87 -11.59
CA LEU A 22 -8.61 15.74 -13.03
C LEU A 22 -7.37 14.86 -13.28
N LEU A 23 -6.33 14.96 -12.45
CA LEU A 23 -5.12 14.15 -12.62
C LEU A 23 -5.33 12.67 -12.25
N LEU A 24 -6.22 12.38 -11.32
CA LEU A 24 -6.43 11.02 -10.77
C LEU A 24 -7.58 10.27 -11.47
N ASP A 25 -8.69 10.96 -11.76
CA ASP A 25 -9.92 10.38 -12.30
C ASP A 25 -9.89 10.34 -13.84
N ALA A 26 -9.76 9.14 -14.39
CA ALA A 26 -9.71 8.92 -15.83
C ALA A 26 -11.07 9.15 -16.51
N ASP A 27 -12.17 8.77 -15.85
CA ASP A 27 -13.51 8.90 -16.40
C ASP A 27 -13.90 10.38 -16.47
N LEU A 28 -13.55 11.16 -15.44
CA LEU A 28 -13.70 12.61 -15.45
C LEU A 28 -12.97 13.27 -16.62
N ARG A 29 -11.73 12.85 -16.91
CA ARG A 29 -10.97 13.36 -18.07
C ARG A 29 -11.61 12.97 -19.39
N THR A 30 -12.05 11.71 -19.53
CA THR A 30 -12.73 11.25 -20.74
C THR A 30 -14.01 12.04 -20.97
N ARG A 31 -14.84 12.22 -19.93
CA ARG A 31 -16.05 13.05 -20.01
C ARG A 31 -15.73 14.50 -20.34
N LEU A 32 -14.68 15.08 -19.76
CA LEU A 32 -14.26 16.45 -20.09
C LEU A 32 -13.86 16.58 -21.57
N ALA A 33 -13.19 15.57 -22.13
CA ALA A 33 -12.78 15.55 -23.53
C ALA A 33 -13.95 15.32 -24.49
N ASP A 34 -14.89 14.45 -24.13
CA ASP A 34 -15.99 14.01 -25.01
C ASP A 34 -17.24 14.92 -24.89
N GLU A 35 -17.57 15.37 -23.67
CA GLU A 35 -18.79 16.12 -23.35
C GLU A 35 -18.52 17.63 -23.15
N GLY A 36 -17.27 18.03 -22.90
CA GLY A 36 -16.87 19.42 -22.66
C GLY A 36 -17.10 19.91 -21.22
N ALA A 37 -16.51 21.06 -20.89
CA ALA A 37 -16.48 21.60 -19.53
C ALA A 37 -17.87 21.87 -18.94
N GLU A 38 -18.84 22.33 -19.76
CA GLU A 38 -20.22 22.61 -19.32
C GLU A 38 -20.94 21.37 -18.80
N ALA A 39 -20.64 20.18 -19.33
CA ALA A 39 -21.27 18.93 -18.92
C ALA A 39 -20.68 18.34 -17.62
N VAL A 40 -19.49 18.79 -17.24
CA VAL A 40 -18.70 18.20 -16.16
C VAL A 40 -18.61 19.09 -14.93
N ALA A 41 -18.64 20.41 -15.12
CA ALA A 41 -18.54 21.38 -14.04
C ALA A 41 -19.70 21.27 -13.04
N ALA A 42 -19.39 21.22 -11.74
CA ALA A 42 -20.41 21.25 -10.70
C ALA A 42 -20.94 22.67 -10.42
N ASP A 43 -20.15 23.70 -10.73
CA ASP A 43 -20.50 25.10 -10.51
C ASP A 43 -19.77 26.05 -11.49
N PRO A 44 -20.14 27.35 -11.55
CA PRO A 44 -19.54 28.29 -12.49
C PRO A 44 -18.02 28.50 -12.32
N GLY A 45 -17.49 28.32 -11.12
CA GLY A 45 -16.06 28.45 -10.84
C GLY A 45 -15.25 27.27 -11.37
N GLU A 46 -15.77 26.05 -11.20
CA GLU A 46 -15.22 24.87 -11.88
C GLU A 46 -15.31 25.01 -13.40
N LEU A 47 -16.42 25.55 -13.93
CA LEU A 47 -16.59 25.73 -15.38
C LEU A 47 -15.51 26.62 -15.99
N GLU A 48 -15.26 27.79 -15.40
CA GLU A 48 -14.22 28.71 -15.89
C GLU A 48 -12.85 28.05 -15.87
N CYS A 49 -12.54 27.31 -14.80
CA CYS A 49 -11.28 26.57 -14.69
C CYS A 49 -11.18 25.46 -15.74
N LEU A 50 -12.18 24.57 -15.83
CA LEU A 50 -12.20 23.43 -16.75
C LEU A 50 -12.14 23.87 -18.21
N ALA A 51 -12.79 24.97 -18.58
CA ALA A 51 -12.74 25.54 -19.92
C ALA A 51 -11.33 26.05 -20.31
N SER A 52 -10.48 26.37 -19.32
CA SER A 52 -9.11 26.85 -19.53
C SER A 52 -8.04 25.73 -19.59
N VAL A 53 -8.42 24.50 -19.29
CA VAL A 53 -7.47 23.37 -19.21
C VAL A 53 -7.09 22.89 -20.61
N ASP A 54 -5.78 22.85 -20.89
CA ASP A 54 -5.26 22.13 -22.05
C ASP A 54 -5.35 20.62 -21.81
N LEU A 55 -6.21 19.93 -22.57
CA LEU A 55 -6.46 18.50 -22.42
C LEU A 55 -5.24 17.63 -22.77
N ALA A 56 -4.40 18.06 -23.71
CA ALA A 56 -3.20 17.32 -24.09
C ALA A 56 -2.11 17.43 -23.02
N GLU A 57 -1.97 18.61 -22.42
CA GLU A 57 -1.08 18.83 -21.28
C GLU A 57 -1.59 18.10 -20.03
N LEU A 58 -2.91 18.14 -19.78
CA LEU A 58 -3.54 17.40 -18.69
C LEU A 58 -3.29 15.90 -18.82
N ASP A 59 -3.51 15.30 -20.00
CA ASP A 59 -3.28 13.88 -20.22
C ASP A 59 -1.79 13.50 -20.04
N THR A 60 -0.88 14.33 -20.55
CA THR A 60 0.56 14.12 -20.38
C THR A 60 0.96 14.18 -18.90
N THR A 61 0.43 15.14 -18.17
CA THR A 61 0.69 15.34 -16.74
C THR A 61 0.11 14.22 -15.90
N ALA A 62 -1.13 13.80 -16.19
CA ALA A 62 -1.78 12.66 -15.54
C ALA A 62 -0.99 11.36 -15.77
N ARG A 63 -0.54 11.08 -17.00
CA ARG A 63 0.30 9.92 -17.30
C ARG A 63 1.63 9.96 -16.54
N ARG A 64 2.27 11.12 -16.46
CA ARG A 64 3.51 11.30 -15.71
C ARG A 64 3.31 11.08 -14.22
N LEU A 65 2.28 11.68 -13.62
CA LEU A 65 1.94 11.49 -12.21
C LEU A 65 1.65 10.02 -11.91
N ARG A 66 0.81 9.37 -12.72
CA ARG A 66 0.50 7.93 -12.60
C ARG A 66 1.76 7.06 -12.66
N SER A 67 2.68 7.37 -13.57
CA SER A 67 3.95 6.65 -13.66
C SER A 67 4.84 6.83 -12.43
N GLN A 68 4.78 8.01 -11.80
CA GLN A 68 5.56 8.34 -10.59
C GLN A 68 4.95 7.69 -9.35
N VAL A 69 3.62 7.66 -9.22
CA VAL A 69 2.95 6.91 -8.14
C VAL A 69 3.23 5.42 -8.25
N TRP A 70 3.27 4.88 -9.48
CA TRP A 70 3.61 3.49 -9.70
C TRP A 70 5.09 3.16 -9.44
N ARG A 71 5.96 4.18 -9.51
CA ARG A 71 7.41 4.08 -9.30
C ARG A 71 7.90 5.17 -8.34
N PRO A 72 7.58 5.07 -7.04
CA PRO A 72 8.17 5.97 -6.05
C PRO A 72 9.71 5.85 -6.13
N GLY A 73 10.41 6.98 -5.97
CA GLY A 73 11.85 7.08 -6.22
C GLY A 73 12.71 6.00 -5.54
N SER A 74 13.84 5.70 -6.20
CA SER A 74 14.97 4.85 -5.77
C SER A 74 14.79 3.32 -5.66
N GLY A 75 14.05 2.72 -6.60
CA GLY A 75 14.44 1.38 -7.10
C GLY A 75 13.37 0.29 -7.13
N ALA A 76 12.15 0.55 -6.67
CA ALA A 76 11.06 -0.42 -6.74
C ALA A 76 9.76 0.26 -7.19
N SER A 77 9.02 -0.38 -8.09
CA SER A 77 7.63 -0.05 -8.39
C SER A 77 6.70 -0.83 -7.49
N LEU A 78 5.44 -0.38 -7.34
CA LEU A 78 4.40 -1.20 -6.70
C LEU A 78 4.30 -2.58 -7.37
N ALA A 79 4.57 -2.66 -8.68
CA ALA A 79 4.61 -3.92 -9.40
C ALA A 79 5.77 -4.85 -9.02
N THR A 80 6.93 -4.30 -8.65
CA THR A 80 8.05 -5.13 -8.12
C THR A 80 7.88 -5.46 -6.65
N THR A 81 7.11 -4.67 -5.90
CA THR A 81 6.82 -4.93 -4.49
C THR A 81 5.74 -6.00 -4.32
N PHE A 82 4.71 -5.99 -5.17
CA PHE A 82 3.58 -6.92 -5.13
C PHE A 82 3.50 -7.87 -6.35
N PRO A 83 4.59 -8.53 -6.76
CA PRO A 83 4.63 -9.23 -8.04
C PRO A 83 3.65 -10.40 -8.12
N ARG A 84 3.46 -11.16 -7.03
CA ARG A 84 2.59 -12.33 -7.00
C ARG A 84 1.14 -11.91 -6.77
N GLY A 85 0.90 -10.96 -5.86
CA GLY A 85 -0.44 -10.40 -5.63
C GLY A 85 -1.05 -9.82 -6.90
N LEU A 86 -0.26 -9.04 -7.65
CA LEU A 86 -0.72 -8.49 -8.93
C LEU A 86 -0.94 -9.56 -9.99
N ARG A 87 -0.09 -10.59 -10.07
CA ARG A 87 -0.29 -11.71 -10.99
C ARG A 87 -1.60 -12.45 -10.71
N LEU A 88 -1.90 -12.74 -9.45
CA LEU A 88 -3.16 -13.37 -9.06
C LEU A 88 -4.38 -12.51 -9.44
N LEU A 89 -4.29 -11.20 -9.28
CA LEU A 89 -5.33 -10.26 -9.72
C LEU A 89 -5.48 -10.23 -11.25
N GLN A 90 -4.37 -10.26 -11.99
CA GLN A 90 -4.37 -10.32 -13.46
C GLN A 90 -4.96 -11.62 -13.99
N ASP A 91 -4.62 -12.76 -13.38
CA ASP A 91 -5.20 -14.07 -13.71
C ASP A 91 -6.71 -14.09 -13.45
N ALA A 92 -7.20 -13.27 -12.50
CA ALA A 92 -8.61 -13.05 -12.23
C ALA A 92 -9.27 -11.96 -13.13
N GLY A 93 -8.54 -11.40 -14.08
CA GLY A 93 -9.05 -10.44 -15.07
C GLY A 93 -8.82 -8.96 -14.73
N ALA A 94 -8.13 -8.63 -13.64
CA ALA A 94 -7.78 -7.25 -13.33
C ALA A 94 -6.73 -6.72 -14.32
N THR A 95 -6.83 -5.43 -14.67
CA THR A 95 -5.81 -4.76 -15.49
C THR A 95 -4.96 -3.85 -14.61
N GLU A 96 -3.68 -3.67 -14.96
CA GLU A 96 -2.78 -2.73 -14.26
C GLU A 96 -3.36 -1.32 -14.24
N SER A 97 -3.91 -0.87 -15.37
CA SER A 97 -4.56 0.44 -15.48
C SER A 97 -5.78 0.56 -14.56
N GLY A 98 -6.63 -0.48 -14.51
CA GLY A 98 -7.80 -0.51 -13.64
C GLY A 98 -7.43 -0.52 -12.16
N LEU A 99 -6.42 -1.29 -11.76
CA LEU A 99 -5.92 -1.33 -10.39
C LEU A 99 -5.34 0.03 -9.96
N LEU A 100 -4.57 0.67 -10.83
CA LEU A 100 -4.01 1.99 -10.55
C LEU A 100 -5.11 3.05 -10.47
N THR A 101 -6.09 3.05 -11.39
CA THR A 101 -7.23 3.98 -11.33
C THR A 101 -8.03 3.78 -10.05
N GLY A 102 -8.35 2.53 -9.69
CA GLY A 102 -9.06 2.23 -8.44
C GLY A 102 -8.28 2.64 -7.20
N PHE A 103 -6.96 2.42 -7.17
CA PHE A 103 -6.12 2.86 -6.07
C PHE A 103 -6.11 4.39 -5.92
N LEU A 104 -5.87 5.11 -7.01
CA LEU A 104 -5.82 6.59 -7.00
C LEU A 104 -7.15 7.24 -6.60
N GLY A 105 -8.27 6.59 -6.92
CA GLY A 105 -9.60 7.02 -6.47
C GLY A 105 -9.98 6.54 -5.07
N SER A 106 -9.16 5.71 -4.42
CA SER A 106 -9.45 5.15 -3.10
C SER A 106 -9.08 6.11 -1.97
N PRO A 107 -9.77 6.04 -0.81
CA PRO A 107 -9.39 6.80 0.38
C PRO A 107 -7.98 6.45 0.89
N HIS A 108 -7.42 5.30 0.50
CA HIS A 108 -6.07 4.89 0.88
C HIS A 108 -4.98 5.70 0.20
N PHE A 109 -5.22 6.19 -1.03
CA PHE A 109 -4.24 7.04 -1.71
C PHE A 109 -4.08 8.39 -0.99
N ALA A 110 -5.13 8.94 -0.39
CA ALA A 110 -5.04 10.17 0.41
C ALA A 110 -4.13 10.01 1.65
N ARG A 111 -3.90 8.78 2.10
CA ARG A 111 -3.04 8.45 3.24
C ARG A 111 -1.58 8.24 2.83
N PHE A 112 -1.32 8.03 1.54
CA PHE A 112 0.03 7.97 1.00
C PHE A 112 0.68 9.34 1.07
N ARG A 113 1.89 9.38 1.63
CA ARG A 113 2.68 10.61 1.67
C ARG A 113 3.34 10.89 0.32
N LEU A 114 2.72 11.74 -0.48
CA LEU A 114 3.28 12.18 -1.76
C LEU A 114 4.43 13.20 -1.61
N ILE A 115 4.39 14.05 -0.57
CA ILE A 115 5.34 15.16 -0.38
C ILE A 115 6.18 14.94 0.89
N PRO A 116 7.52 14.92 0.79
CA PRO A 116 8.38 14.96 1.97
C PRO A 116 8.14 16.26 2.78
N TYR A 117 8.04 16.13 4.12
CA TYR A 117 8.06 17.21 5.13
C TYR A 117 6.75 17.97 5.41
N THR A 118 5.61 17.61 4.81
CA THR A 118 4.32 18.27 5.10
C THR A 118 3.55 17.63 6.26
N ALA A 119 3.51 16.31 6.37
CA ALA A 119 2.90 15.56 7.47
C ALA A 119 3.40 14.10 7.53
N PRO A 120 3.20 13.36 8.66
CA PRO A 120 3.36 11.91 8.67
C PRO A 120 2.29 11.28 7.76
N GLY A 121 2.67 10.31 6.94
CA GLY A 121 1.75 9.54 6.11
C GLY A 121 2.35 8.17 5.81
N LEU A 122 1.55 7.30 5.20
CA LEU A 122 1.95 5.92 4.89
C LEU A 122 2.96 5.88 3.74
N SER A 123 3.70 4.77 3.66
CA SER A 123 4.41 4.41 2.44
C SER A 123 3.44 4.11 1.30
N ALA A 124 3.94 4.16 0.05
CA ALA A 124 3.12 3.82 -1.11
C ALA A 124 2.66 2.35 -1.04
N GLU A 125 3.54 1.49 -0.56
CA GLU A 125 3.33 0.05 -0.40
C GLU A 125 2.22 -0.25 0.58
N GLU A 126 2.20 0.43 1.73
CA GLU A 126 1.20 0.21 2.77
C GLU A 126 -0.17 0.77 2.39
N ALA A 127 -0.20 1.96 1.77
CA ALA A 127 -1.43 2.51 1.20
C ALA A 127 -2.01 1.60 0.11
N PHE A 128 -1.17 1.12 -0.81
CA PHE A 128 -1.60 0.24 -1.89
C PHE A 128 -2.06 -1.14 -1.38
N ALA A 129 -1.32 -1.74 -0.44
CA ALA A 129 -1.73 -2.99 0.18
C ALA A 129 -3.07 -2.84 0.91
N SER A 130 -3.30 -1.74 1.63
CA SER A 130 -4.57 -1.46 2.30
C SER A 130 -5.74 -1.42 1.29
N TYR A 131 -5.54 -0.74 0.15
CA TYR A 131 -6.51 -0.74 -0.95
C TYR A 131 -6.80 -2.15 -1.48
N LEU A 132 -5.77 -2.96 -1.72
CA LEU A 132 -5.97 -4.33 -2.18
C LEU A 132 -6.69 -5.19 -1.14
N LEU A 133 -6.33 -5.07 0.14
CA LEU A 133 -6.85 -5.88 1.24
C LEU A 133 -8.31 -5.60 1.57
N ASP A 134 -8.79 -4.38 1.33
CA ASP A 134 -10.21 -4.03 1.47
C ASP A 134 -11.07 -4.68 0.38
N GLY A 135 -10.53 -4.84 -0.83
CA GLY A 135 -11.24 -5.43 -1.97
C GLY A 135 -11.23 -6.96 -2.01
N VAL A 136 -10.39 -7.61 -1.22
CA VAL A 136 -10.23 -9.07 -1.23
C VAL A 136 -10.84 -9.72 0.02
N GLY A 137 -11.34 -10.96 -0.11
CA GLY A 137 -11.77 -11.78 1.02
C GLY A 137 -10.60 -12.47 1.74
N SER A 138 -10.88 -13.46 2.57
CA SER A 138 -9.86 -14.40 3.08
C SER A 138 -9.31 -15.28 1.95
N GLY A 139 -8.06 -15.76 2.09
CA GLY A 139 -7.45 -16.74 1.20
C GLY A 139 -6.13 -16.28 0.58
N VAL A 140 -5.66 -17.04 -0.42
CA VAL A 140 -4.31 -16.96 -0.98
C VAL A 140 -3.89 -15.55 -1.41
N LEU A 141 -4.79 -14.79 -2.04
CA LEU A 141 -4.49 -13.42 -2.47
C LEU A 141 -4.24 -12.48 -1.27
N ARG A 142 -5.08 -12.55 -0.23
CA ARG A 142 -4.92 -11.77 1.00
C ARG A 142 -3.60 -12.10 1.68
N ASP A 143 -3.31 -13.38 1.84
CA ASP A 143 -2.07 -13.85 2.46
C ASP A 143 -0.85 -13.37 1.67
N THR A 144 -0.91 -13.45 0.33
CA THR A 144 0.18 -13.04 -0.56
C THR A 144 0.43 -11.55 -0.50
N VAL A 145 -0.61 -10.72 -0.60
CA VAL A 145 -0.49 -9.25 -0.47
C VAL A 145 0.05 -8.87 0.90
N THR A 146 -0.43 -9.54 1.96
CA THR A 146 0.07 -9.31 3.32
C THR A 146 1.54 -9.69 3.45
N HIS A 147 1.96 -10.82 2.88
CA HIS A 147 3.36 -11.26 2.86
C HIS A 147 4.26 -10.25 2.15
N GLU A 148 3.87 -9.83 0.95
CA GLU A 148 4.60 -8.85 0.14
C GLU A 148 4.71 -7.49 0.84
N LEU A 149 3.63 -7.03 1.51
CA LEU A 149 3.67 -5.84 2.36
C LEU A 149 4.68 -5.98 3.51
N MET A 150 4.65 -7.10 4.24
CA MET A 150 5.59 -7.31 5.35
C MET A 150 7.05 -7.33 4.85
N MET A 151 7.32 -7.95 3.70
CA MET A 151 8.64 -7.92 3.07
C MET A 151 9.08 -6.50 2.73
N ALA A 152 8.19 -5.68 2.17
CA ALA A 152 8.48 -4.29 1.83
C ALA A 152 8.80 -3.46 3.08
N LEU A 153 7.90 -3.47 4.08
CA LEU A 153 8.06 -2.69 5.32
C LEU A 153 9.33 -3.07 6.08
N PHE A 154 9.62 -4.36 6.19
CA PHE A 154 10.82 -4.83 6.91
C PHE A 154 12.11 -4.55 6.15
N THR A 155 12.06 -4.48 4.82
CA THR A 155 13.18 -4.01 3.99
C THR A 155 13.43 -2.53 4.22
N SER A 156 12.39 -1.68 4.21
CA SER A 156 12.53 -0.25 4.53
C SER A 156 13.07 -0.04 5.94
N LEU A 157 12.57 -0.79 6.93
CA LEU A 157 13.08 -0.74 8.30
C LEU A 157 14.56 -1.14 8.42
N ALA A 158 15.07 -2.00 7.52
CA ALA A 158 16.49 -2.37 7.47
C ALA A 158 17.36 -1.28 6.83
N CYS A 159 16.84 -0.62 5.79
CA CYS A 159 17.62 0.25 4.91
C CYS A 159 17.53 1.75 5.25
N GLU A 160 16.42 2.20 5.84
CA GLU A 160 16.13 3.61 6.08
C GLU A 160 15.85 3.83 7.58
N GLN A 161 16.71 4.60 8.25
CA GLN A 161 16.50 5.04 9.63
C GLN A 161 17.02 6.48 9.81
N PRO A 162 16.18 7.44 10.25
CA PRO A 162 14.75 7.30 10.56
C PRO A 162 13.89 7.17 9.29
N LEU A 163 12.76 6.47 9.39
CA LEU A 163 11.79 6.38 8.29
C LEU A 163 11.18 7.74 7.99
N SER A 164 11.01 8.04 6.70
CA SER A 164 10.30 9.21 6.21
C SER A 164 8.76 9.07 6.27
N PHE A 165 8.24 7.90 6.61
CA PHE A 165 6.81 7.57 6.69
C PHE A 165 6.46 6.86 8.00
N VAL A 166 5.16 6.74 8.28
CA VAL A 166 4.61 5.99 9.42
C VAL A 166 4.27 4.58 8.95
N ILE A 167 4.49 3.60 9.84
CA ILE A 167 4.00 2.22 9.67
C ILE A 167 2.82 2.04 10.61
N GLU A 168 1.65 1.72 10.05
CA GLU A 168 0.44 1.42 10.80
C GLU A 168 0.10 -0.07 10.82
N ALA A 169 0.76 -0.88 10.00
CA ALA A 169 0.53 -2.31 9.93
C ALA A 169 0.65 -2.97 11.31
N ASP A 170 -0.45 -3.59 11.74
CA ASP A 170 -0.62 -4.09 13.11
C ASP A 170 0.42 -5.14 13.49
N GLY A 171 0.76 -5.20 14.77
CA GLY A 171 1.53 -6.31 15.34
C GLY A 171 3.03 -6.30 14.98
N ILE A 172 3.54 -5.21 14.41
CA ILE A 172 4.98 -4.96 14.32
C ILE A 172 5.45 -4.45 15.68
N VAL A 173 6.37 -5.18 16.31
CA VAL A 173 6.95 -4.81 17.59
C VAL A 173 8.40 -4.39 17.43
N ARG A 174 8.82 -3.39 18.20
CA ARG A 174 10.24 -3.05 18.35
C ARG A 174 10.88 -4.01 19.35
N THR A 175 12.03 -4.56 18.96
CA THR A 175 12.90 -5.41 19.80
C THR A 175 14.16 -4.64 20.15
N ASP A 176 15.02 -5.21 20.99
CA ASP A 176 16.31 -4.59 21.32
C ASP A 176 17.26 -4.48 20.11
N ARG A 177 17.00 -5.23 19.04
CA ARG A 177 17.86 -5.33 17.84
C ARG A 177 17.24 -4.84 16.54
N GLY A 178 15.98 -4.46 16.56
CA GLY A 178 15.27 -3.97 15.38
C GLY A 178 13.76 -4.14 15.51
N HIS A 179 13.14 -4.77 14.52
CA HIS A 179 11.70 -4.97 14.50
C HIS A 179 11.35 -6.41 14.16
N ALA A 180 10.20 -6.85 14.66
CA ALA A 180 9.73 -8.21 14.48
C ALA A 180 8.21 -8.26 14.35
N THR A 181 7.70 -9.21 13.59
CA THR A 181 6.27 -9.56 13.61
C THR A 181 6.09 -11.03 13.28
N VAL A 182 4.97 -11.60 13.73
CA VAL A 182 4.53 -12.95 13.35
C VAL A 182 3.12 -12.86 12.82
N ARG A 183 2.92 -13.45 11.65
CA ARG A 183 1.61 -13.60 11.00
C ARG A 183 1.25 -15.08 10.92
N THR A 184 -0.04 -15.35 10.83
CA THR A 184 -0.56 -16.69 10.57
C THR A 184 -1.16 -16.70 9.18
N TYR A 185 -0.74 -17.65 8.35
CA TYR A 185 -1.19 -17.79 6.97
C TYR A 185 -1.72 -19.20 6.72
N GLU A 186 -2.49 -19.37 5.66
CA GLU A 186 -2.84 -20.72 5.21
C GLU A 186 -1.59 -21.45 4.69
N ALA A 187 -1.46 -22.74 5.02
CA ALA A 187 -0.33 -23.55 4.57
C ALA A 187 -0.21 -23.57 3.03
N ALA A 188 -1.34 -23.55 2.33
CA ALA A 188 -1.41 -23.46 0.88
C ALA A 188 -0.76 -22.17 0.36
N SER A 189 -1.04 -21.02 0.99
CA SER A 189 -0.42 -19.74 0.65
C SER A 189 1.09 -19.79 0.81
N VAL A 190 1.58 -20.28 1.96
CA VAL A 190 3.03 -20.38 2.25
C VAL A 190 3.75 -21.29 1.25
N ALA A 191 3.13 -22.42 0.87
CA ALA A 191 3.69 -23.35 -0.10
C ALA A 191 3.95 -22.68 -1.46
N THR A 192 3.11 -21.72 -1.88
CA THR A 192 3.35 -20.97 -3.12
C THR A 192 4.57 -20.07 -3.04
N TRP A 193 4.93 -19.59 -1.84
CA TRP A 193 6.08 -18.70 -1.63
C TRP A 193 7.42 -19.44 -1.69
N ALA A 194 7.44 -20.68 -1.21
CA ALA A 194 8.61 -21.48 -0.88
C ALA A 194 9.39 -22.10 -2.06
N ALA A 195 9.42 -21.49 -3.25
CA ALA A 195 10.28 -21.95 -4.35
C ALA A 195 11.81 -21.83 -4.09
N ALA A 196 12.26 -21.55 -2.86
CA ALA A 196 13.68 -21.47 -2.49
C ALA A 196 14.04 -21.83 -1.04
N THR A 197 13.15 -22.38 -0.20
CA THR A 197 13.53 -22.75 1.18
C THR A 197 12.93 -24.10 1.59
N SER A 198 13.82 -25.05 1.81
CA SER A 198 13.57 -26.42 2.23
C SER A 198 13.05 -26.47 3.67
N GLY A 199 11.77 -26.82 3.79
CA GLY A 199 11.12 -27.20 5.05
C GLY A 199 9.71 -27.67 4.72
N THR A 200 9.53 -28.99 4.62
CA THR A 200 8.23 -29.62 4.42
C THR A 200 7.35 -29.34 5.64
N ALA A 201 6.35 -28.48 5.47
CA ALA A 201 5.27 -28.29 6.44
C ALA A 201 4.16 -29.32 6.17
N ASP A 202 3.72 -30.00 7.22
CA ASP A 202 2.58 -30.93 7.19
C ASP A 202 1.31 -30.22 6.74
N ALA A 203 0.59 -30.83 5.80
CA ALA A 203 -0.53 -30.26 5.07
C ALA A 203 -1.90 -30.56 5.71
N GLU A 204 -2.02 -30.41 7.03
CA GLU A 204 -3.31 -30.51 7.73
C GLU A 204 -3.66 -29.18 8.40
N ALA A 205 -4.58 -28.43 7.77
CA ALA A 205 -5.54 -27.43 8.27
C ALA A 205 -5.20 -26.43 9.42
N GLU A 206 -3.99 -26.42 9.97
CA GLU A 206 -3.55 -25.52 11.03
C GLU A 206 -2.76 -24.37 10.41
N GLY A 207 -3.14 -23.12 10.73
CA GLY A 207 -2.47 -21.94 10.19
C GLY A 207 -0.96 -21.95 10.48
N VAL A 208 -0.15 -21.60 9.48
CA VAL A 208 1.30 -21.59 9.59
C VAL A 208 1.77 -20.26 10.16
N HIS A 209 2.52 -20.28 11.26
CA HIS A 209 3.15 -19.09 11.79
C HIS A 209 4.39 -18.72 10.97
N TYR A 210 4.42 -17.50 10.46
CA TYR A 210 5.49 -16.97 9.64
C TYR A 210 6.01 -15.68 10.26
N ALA A 211 7.30 -15.65 10.56
CA ALA A 211 7.95 -14.50 11.18
C ALA A 211 8.64 -13.64 10.15
N TYR A 212 8.68 -12.33 10.43
CA TYR A 212 9.54 -11.36 9.77
C TYR A 212 10.36 -10.67 10.84
N PHE A 213 11.65 -10.55 10.61
CA PHE A 213 12.60 -9.95 11.54
C PHE A 213 13.59 -9.09 10.76
N THR A 214 13.81 -7.87 11.22
CA THR A 214 14.77 -6.95 10.60
C THR A 214 15.72 -6.40 11.64
N THR A 215 16.99 -6.28 11.27
CA THR A 215 18.07 -5.68 12.05
C THR A 215 18.91 -4.80 11.13
N SER A 216 19.91 -4.12 11.68
CA SER A 216 20.93 -3.42 10.88
C SER A 216 21.70 -4.33 9.91
N ALA A 217 21.67 -5.66 10.11
CA ALA A 217 22.30 -6.63 9.21
C ALA A 217 21.39 -7.04 8.04
N GLY A 218 20.10 -6.70 8.07
CA GLY A 218 19.12 -7.04 7.03
C GLY A 218 17.87 -7.73 7.56
N LEU A 219 17.09 -8.27 6.61
CA LEU A 219 15.81 -8.95 6.82
C LEU A 219 15.98 -10.47 6.83
N ALA A 220 15.38 -11.13 7.82
CA ALA A 220 15.20 -12.58 7.90
C ALA A 220 13.70 -12.90 8.05
N HIS A 221 13.22 -13.90 7.34
CA HIS A 221 11.81 -14.28 7.38
C HIS A 221 11.63 -15.78 7.12
N GLY A 222 10.54 -16.36 7.61
CA GLY A 222 10.27 -17.78 7.44
C GLY A 222 9.28 -18.36 8.43
N VAL A 223 8.97 -19.64 8.23
CA VAL A 223 8.10 -20.42 9.12
C VAL A 223 8.77 -20.59 10.49
N VAL A 224 8.00 -20.39 11.56
CA VAL A 224 8.46 -20.53 12.94
C VAL A 224 7.54 -21.42 13.76
N SER A 225 8.11 -22.05 14.80
CA SER A 225 7.31 -22.85 15.73
C SER A 225 6.30 -21.99 16.52
N GLY A 226 5.21 -22.61 16.97
CA GLY A 226 4.22 -21.97 17.86
C GLY A 226 4.79 -21.49 19.20
N ARG A 227 6.00 -21.95 19.59
CA ARG A 227 6.73 -21.42 20.74
C ARG A 227 7.31 -20.03 20.48
N VAL A 228 7.78 -19.77 19.27
CA VAL A 228 8.29 -18.45 18.86
C VAL A 228 7.10 -17.51 18.66
N ALA A 229 6.05 -17.97 17.98
CA ALA A 229 4.82 -17.20 17.76
C ALA A 229 4.20 -16.70 19.08
N ALA A 230 4.29 -17.48 20.16
CA ALA A 230 3.79 -17.10 21.47
C ALA A 230 4.39 -15.80 22.03
N ALA A 231 5.61 -15.42 21.63
CA ALA A 231 6.22 -14.16 22.07
C ALA A 231 5.47 -12.91 21.55
N PHE A 232 4.63 -13.09 20.53
CA PHE A 232 3.87 -12.06 19.83
C PHE A 232 2.37 -12.07 20.18
N GLU A 233 1.93 -12.87 21.16
CA GLU A 233 0.54 -12.83 21.65
C GLU A 233 0.17 -11.41 22.09
N ALA A 234 -0.98 -10.90 21.64
CA ALA A 234 -1.42 -9.53 21.92
C ALA A 234 -1.64 -9.31 23.43
N GLU A 235 -2.30 -10.27 24.08
CA GLU A 235 -2.57 -10.24 25.51
C GLU A 235 -1.36 -10.71 26.33
N PRO A 236 -1.08 -10.11 27.50
CA PRO A 236 -0.07 -10.61 28.42
C PRO A 236 -0.42 -12.02 28.91
N SER A 237 0.51 -12.97 28.71
CA SER A 237 0.34 -14.36 29.16
C SER A 237 1.64 -14.92 29.72
N ALA A 238 1.56 -15.91 30.60
CA ALA A 238 2.74 -16.61 31.11
C ALA A 238 3.53 -17.32 29.99
N ARG A 239 2.81 -17.75 28.94
CA ARG A 239 3.37 -18.37 27.75
C ARG A 239 4.19 -17.36 26.95
N ARG A 240 3.63 -16.17 26.69
CA ARG A 240 4.30 -15.05 26.03
C ARG A 240 5.57 -14.63 26.76
N GLU A 241 5.50 -14.44 28.08
CA GLU A 241 6.65 -14.00 28.86
C GLU A 241 7.75 -15.07 28.90
N THR A 242 7.38 -16.34 28.93
CA THR A 242 8.34 -17.45 28.83
C THR A 242 8.99 -17.52 27.44
N ALA A 243 8.23 -17.26 26.38
CA ALA A 243 8.75 -17.22 25.02
C ALA A 243 9.71 -16.04 24.82
N ARG A 244 9.35 -14.84 25.27
CA ARG A 244 10.21 -13.64 25.21
C ARG A 244 11.51 -13.83 25.98
N ARG A 245 11.48 -14.35 27.21
CA ARG A 245 12.70 -14.69 27.97
C ARG A 245 13.56 -15.75 27.29
N ALA A 246 12.95 -16.69 26.56
CA ALA A 246 13.71 -17.68 25.80
C ALA A 246 14.39 -17.07 24.57
N LEU A 247 13.74 -16.14 23.88
CA LEU A 247 14.30 -15.40 22.74
C LEU A 247 15.38 -14.41 23.20
N ALA A 248 15.17 -13.67 24.29
CA ALA A 248 16.14 -12.73 24.85
C ALA A 248 17.46 -13.43 25.25
N ARG A 249 17.40 -14.64 25.83
CA ARG A 249 18.60 -15.46 26.12
C ARG A 249 19.39 -15.87 24.88
N ARG A 250 18.76 -15.83 23.71
CA ARG A 250 19.40 -16.06 22.40
C ARG A 250 19.66 -14.75 21.66
N GLU A 251 19.41 -13.63 22.32
CA GLU A 251 19.56 -12.29 21.79
C GLU A 251 18.70 -12.03 20.52
N LEU A 252 17.47 -12.56 20.52
CA LEU A 252 16.49 -12.45 19.43
C LEU A 252 15.23 -11.64 19.81
N TRP A 253 15.21 -11.06 21.02
CA TRP A 253 14.12 -10.24 21.55
C TRP A 253 14.71 -9.07 22.31
#